data_AF-A0A930YPF4-F1
#
_entry.id   AF-A0A930YPF4-F1
#
_cell.length_a   1.000
_cell.length_b   1.000
_cell.length_c   1.000
_cell.angle_alpha   90.00
_cell.angle_beta   90.00
_cell.angle_gamma   90.00
#
_symmetry.space_group_name_H-M   'P 1'
#
loop_
_entity.id
_entity.type
_entity.pdbx_description
1 polymer ?
#
loop_
_entity_poly.entity_id
_entity_poly.type
_entity_poly.pdbx_seq_one_letter_code
_entity_poly.pdbx_strand_id
1 'polypeptide(L)'
;IYQMEFKRGKTTQKMKEIGKTKSTGTTITFWPDDTIFETTTYNFDTLRDRLQETAFLNKNLKIVLTDERELIPRVVEYQYAGGIIDFVKYLNDEKTVLTGLSKPIYIEGSSEPDAPASQMGEVEVAIQWNTEFNDRTLSFANDIYTEEGGMHLEGFRTALTKAVNDYGTRQGILKEKDPKLTGDDIREGLTAVISVKLPDPQFEGQTKAKLGSSYMRTLTNKIVSSGLAEYLEEHPNQAKEILKKATQAAKGRLAARKAREATRRKGLLESASLPGKLADCSVKDPEMTELFIVEGDSAGGSAKMARDRSIQAVLPLRGKILNVERVQAHRALSSDTITSLITAIGTGVGEEFNLEKARYHKIVIMTDADVDGSHIRILLLTFFYRYMKPMIDAGYIYVAQPPLYQIKAKGKKHGKYIYTDEELAVEAKQFEDSSKYTVQRYKGLGEMDPEQLWSTTMEPKNRILLKVTIDDAMAADRAVADLMGNQVEKRKDFIQTHAKDVRFLDI
;
A
#
# COMPACT_ATOMS: atom_id res chain seq x y z
N ILE A 1 -3.21 10.74 -43.89
CA ILE A 1 -3.10 9.55 -43.02
C ILE A 1 -1.81 8.86 -43.39
N TYR A 2 -0.89 8.76 -42.43
CA TYR A 2 0.40 8.13 -42.61
C TYR A 2 0.50 6.87 -41.74
N GLN A 3 1.16 5.83 -42.25
CA GLN A 3 1.39 4.57 -41.55
C GLN A 3 2.86 4.19 -41.63
N MET A 4 3.38 3.65 -40.52
CA MET A 4 4.74 3.12 -40.39
C MET A 4 4.68 1.86 -39.55
N GLU A 5 5.53 0.87 -39.84
CA GLU A 5 5.55 -0.41 -39.12
C GLU A 5 6.95 -0.75 -38.64
N PHE A 6 6.99 -1.42 -37.49
CA PHE A 6 8.21 -1.87 -36.84
C PHE A 6 8.05 -3.31 -36.39
N LYS A 7 9.14 -4.08 -36.45
CA LYS A 7 9.24 -5.41 -35.87
C LYS A 7 10.53 -5.53 -35.07
N ARG A 8 10.41 -5.84 -33.78
CA ARG A 8 11.54 -5.98 -32.85
C ARG A 8 12.53 -4.81 -32.93
N GLY A 9 12.00 -3.58 -32.86
CA GLY A 9 12.79 -2.34 -32.90
C GLY A 9 13.30 -1.92 -34.28
N LYS A 10 13.11 -2.73 -35.34
CA LYS A 10 13.52 -2.39 -36.70
C LYS A 10 12.34 -1.94 -37.54
N THR A 11 12.52 -0.86 -38.29
CA THR A 11 11.51 -0.39 -39.26
C THR A 11 11.33 -1.42 -40.37
N THR A 12 10.13 -2.00 -40.48
CA THR A 12 9.77 -2.94 -41.56
C THR A 12 9.04 -2.24 -42.70
N GLN A 13 8.31 -1.17 -42.39
CA GLN A 13 7.66 -0.32 -43.38
C GLN A 13 8.01 1.14 -43.07
N LYS A 14 8.65 1.81 -44.03
CA LYS A 14 8.89 3.25 -43.95
C LYS A 14 7.56 4.02 -44.01
N MET A 15 7.55 5.23 -43.45
CA MET A 15 6.39 6.13 -43.45
C MET A 15 5.76 6.21 -44.84
N LYS A 16 4.50 5.81 -44.96
CA LYS A 16 3.73 5.79 -46.21
C LYS A 16 2.41 6.53 -46.03
N GLU A 17 2.03 7.33 -47.02
CA GLU A 17 0.69 7.92 -47.09
C GLU A 17 -0.32 6.83 -47.51
N ILE A 18 -1.35 6.61 -46.69
CA ILE A 18 -2.38 5.57 -46.91
C ILE A 18 -3.78 6.15 -47.14
N GLY A 19 -3.94 7.47 -47.04
CA GLY A 19 -5.24 8.12 -47.26
C GLY A 19 -5.25 9.58 -46.85
N LYS A 20 -6.36 10.27 -47.14
CA LYS A 20 -6.57 11.68 -46.79
C LYS A 20 -7.60 11.80 -45.68
N THR A 21 -7.42 12.77 -44.79
CA THR A 21 -8.37 13.09 -43.71
C THR A 21 -8.36 14.59 -43.45
N LYS A 22 -9.43 15.11 -42.85
CA LYS A 22 -9.52 16.49 -42.34
C LYS A 22 -9.23 16.58 -40.83
N SER A 23 -9.20 15.45 -40.13
CA SER A 23 -8.90 15.37 -38.69
C SER A 23 -7.42 15.10 -38.44
N THR A 24 -6.95 15.42 -37.23
CA THR A 24 -5.59 15.15 -36.76
C THR A 24 -5.63 14.17 -35.59
N GLY A 25 -4.63 13.29 -35.50
CA GLY A 25 -4.48 12.33 -34.42
C GLY A 25 -3.40 11.30 -34.73
N THR A 26 -3.06 10.49 -33.73
CA THR A 26 -2.06 9.42 -33.84
C THR A 26 -2.64 8.17 -33.21
N THR A 27 -2.51 7.03 -33.89
CA THR A 27 -2.87 5.72 -33.37
C THR A 27 -1.63 4.85 -33.31
N ILE A 28 -1.42 4.20 -32.18
CA ILE A 28 -0.29 3.29 -31.95
C ILE A 28 -0.87 1.94 -31.53
N THR A 29 -0.49 0.89 -32.24
CA THR A 29 -0.80 -0.49 -31.89
C THR A 29 0.51 -1.25 -31.78
N PHE A 30 0.68 -2.02 -30.71
CA PHE A 30 1.90 -2.79 -30.48
C PHE A 30 1.56 -4.13 -29.84
N TRP A 31 2.45 -5.10 -30.04
CA TRP A 31 2.42 -6.41 -29.40
C TRP A 31 3.70 -6.59 -28.59
N PRO A 32 3.62 -6.84 -27.26
CA PRO A 32 4.81 -7.09 -26.45
C PRO A 32 5.54 -8.36 -26.89
N ASP A 33 6.88 -8.35 -26.78
CA ASP A 33 7.73 -9.48 -27.18
C ASP A 33 7.80 -10.52 -26.05
N ASP A 34 7.27 -11.72 -26.30
CA ASP A 34 7.26 -12.86 -25.38
C ASP A 34 8.64 -13.46 -25.11
N THR A 35 9.67 -13.04 -25.85
CA THR A 35 11.06 -13.38 -25.56
C THR A 35 11.72 -12.46 -24.54
N ILE A 36 11.09 -11.32 -24.23
CA ILE A 36 11.58 -10.32 -23.28
C ILE A 36 10.75 -10.36 -22.00
N PHE A 37 9.42 -10.44 -22.12
CA PHE A 37 8.51 -10.44 -20.99
C PHE A 37 8.03 -11.85 -20.65
N GLU A 38 8.04 -12.20 -19.36
CA GLU A 38 7.48 -13.46 -18.86
C GLU A 38 5.96 -13.54 -19.04
N THR A 39 5.28 -12.38 -18.99
CA THR A 39 3.84 -12.26 -19.26
C THR A 39 3.58 -11.18 -20.31
N THR A 40 2.76 -11.52 -21.30
CA THR A 40 2.28 -10.61 -22.34
C THR A 40 0.79 -10.28 -22.19
N THR A 41 0.17 -10.77 -21.12
CA THR A 41 -1.24 -10.55 -20.81
C THR A 41 -1.38 -9.33 -19.90
N TYR A 42 -2.01 -8.28 -20.42
CA TYR A 42 -2.29 -7.06 -19.65
C TYR A 42 -3.40 -7.29 -18.61
N ASN A 43 -3.25 -6.68 -17.42
CA ASN A 43 -4.32 -6.62 -16.43
C ASN A 43 -5.26 -5.44 -16.76
N PHE A 44 -6.55 -5.72 -16.96
CA PHE A 44 -7.52 -4.68 -17.31
C PHE A 44 -7.71 -3.66 -16.19
N ASP A 45 -7.84 -4.13 -14.95
CA ASP A 45 -8.15 -3.27 -13.81
C ASP A 45 -6.98 -2.32 -13.48
N THR A 46 -5.73 -2.76 -13.65
CA THR A 46 -4.55 -1.87 -13.57
C THR A 46 -4.62 -0.75 -14.62
N LEU A 47 -4.92 -1.08 -15.88
CA LEU A 47 -5.06 -0.07 -16.95
C LEU A 47 -6.24 0.87 -16.68
N ARG A 48 -7.37 0.30 -16.27
CA ARG A 48 -8.59 1.02 -15.92
C ARG A 48 -8.30 2.07 -14.85
N ASP A 49 -7.64 1.67 -13.77
CA ASP A 49 -7.37 2.53 -12.63
C ASP A 49 -6.46 3.70 -13.03
N ARG A 50 -5.37 3.41 -13.75
CA ARG A 50 -4.41 4.42 -14.24
C ARG A 50 -5.04 5.41 -15.23
N LEU A 51 -5.88 4.93 -16.14
CA LEU A 51 -6.56 5.76 -17.13
C LEU A 51 -7.63 6.64 -16.51
N GLN A 52 -8.38 6.13 -15.53
CA GLN A 52 -9.36 6.92 -14.79
C GLN A 52 -8.69 8.10 -14.06
N GLU A 53 -7.55 7.85 -13.40
CA GLU A 53 -6.75 8.87 -12.72
C GLU A 53 -6.26 9.94 -13.68
N THR A 54 -5.78 9.53 -14.87
CA THR A 54 -5.35 10.46 -15.92
C THR A 54 -6.50 11.38 -16.36
N ALA A 55 -7.73 10.84 -16.46
CA ALA A 55 -8.92 11.63 -16.77
C ALA A 55 -9.30 12.62 -15.65
N PHE A 56 -9.03 12.29 -14.38
CA PHE A 56 -9.22 13.22 -13.27
C PHE A 56 -8.19 14.37 -13.29
N LEU A 57 -6.93 14.07 -13.60
CA LEU A 57 -5.86 15.07 -13.63
C LEU A 57 -6.00 16.05 -14.81
N ASN A 58 -6.71 15.63 -15.87
CA ASN A 58 -6.89 16.40 -17.09
C ASN A 58 -8.38 16.72 -17.33
N LYS A 59 -8.82 17.91 -16.88
CA LYS A 59 -10.20 18.39 -17.03
C LYS A 59 -10.69 18.23 -18.48
N ASN A 60 -11.84 17.59 -18.65
CA ASN A 60 -12.52 17.33 -19.93
C ASN A 60 -11.83 16.33 -20.88
N LEU A 61 -10.70 15.71 -20.51
CA LEU A 61 -10.11 14.65 -21.30
C LEU A 61 -11.02 13.41 -21.28
N LYS A 62 -11.49 12.99 -22.46
CA LYS A 62 -12.24 11.75 -22.63
C LYS A 62 -11.28 10.60 -22.89
N ILE A 63 -11.32 9.58 -22.04
CA ILE A 63 -10.55 8.34 -22.19
C ILE A 63 -11.52 7.17 -22.27
N VAL A 64 -11.35 6.32 -23.28
CA VAL A 64 -12.12 5.08 -23.48
C VAL A 64 -11.17 3.91 -23.43
N LEU A 65 -11.44 2.95 -22.54
CA LEU A 65 -10.71 1.68 -22.47
C LEU A 65 -11.67 0.55 -22.86
N THR A 66 -11.26 -0.27 -23.82
CA THR A 66 -12.03 -1.41 -24.34
C THR A 66 -11.18 -2.67 -24.26
N ASP A 67 -11.72 -3.72 -23.64
CA ASP A 67 -11.14 -5.06 -23.62
C ASP A 67 -11.91 -5.97 -24.56
N GLU A 68 -11.24 -6.43 -25.61
CA GLU A 68 -11.84 -7.27 -26.66
C GLU A 68 -11.56 -8.77 -26.45
N ARG A 69 -10.99 -9.17 -25.30
CA ARG A 69 -10.65 -10.58 -25.02
C ARG A 69 -11.88 -11.46 -24.75
N GLU A 70 -12.95 -10.88 -24.23
CA GLU A 70 -14.21 -11.58 -23.95
C GLU A 70 -15.20 -11.48 -25.12
N LEU A 71 -16.17 -12.40 -25.19
CA LEU A 71 -17.21 -12.40 -26.24
C LEU A 71 -18.03 -11.11 -26.25
N ILE A 72 -18.26 -10.52 -25.06
CA ILE A 72 -18.86 -9.21 -24.89
C ILE A 72 -17.73 -8.29 -24.40
N PRO A 73 -17.29 -7.30 -25.21
CA PRO A 73 -16.21 -6.42 -24.82
C PRO A 73 -16.51 -5.66 -23.53
N ARG A 74 -15.53 -5.60 -22.63
CA ARG A 74 -15.61 -4.76 -21.42
C ARG A 74 -15.21 -3.33 -21.81
N VAL A 75 -16.15 -2.39 -21.72
CA VAL A 75 -15.92 -0.98 -22.10
C VAL A 75 -16.11 -0.08 -20.88
N VAL A 76 -15.16 0.81 -20.65
CA VAL A 76 -15.28 1.91 -19.68
C VAL A 76 -14.92 3.23 -20.33
N GLU A 77 -15.63 4.29 -19.95
CA GLU A 77 -15.43 5.64 -20.45
C GLU A 77 -15.30 6.62 -19.28
N TYR A 78 -14.30 7.49 -19.35
CA TYR A 78 -14.01 8.49 -18.33
C TYR A 78 -13.93 9.88 -18.95
N GLN A 79 -14.63 10.83 -18.33
CA GLN A 79 -14.50 12.26 -18.61
C GLN A 79 -14.92 13.04 -17.37
N TYR A 80 -14.00 13.80 -16.79
CA TYR A 80 -14.26 14.55 -15.56
C TYR A 80 -14.10 16.05 -15.78
N ALA A 81 -15.18 16.79 -15.63
CA ALA A 81 -15.19 18.25 -15.81
C ALA A 81 -14.61 18.99 -14.59
N GLY A 82 -14.82 18.47 -13.37
CA GLY A 82 -14.30 19.04 -12.13
C GLY A 82 -12.84 18.68 -11.84
N GLY A 83 -12.22 17.82 -12.64
CA GLY A 83 -10.82 17.41 -12.50
C GLY A 83 -10.53 16.81 -11.13
N ILE A 84 -9.47 17.30 -10.46
CA ILE A 84 -9.05 16.79 -9.14
C ILE A 84 -10.10 16.98 -8.02
N ILE A 85 -11.07 17.88 -8.20
CA ILE A 85 -12.22 18.01 -7.27
C ILE A 85 -13.07 16.74 -7.32
N ASP A 86 -13.36 16.25 -8.52
CA ASP A 86 -14.12 15.01 -8.71
C ASP A 86 -13.28 13.80 -8.28
N PHE A 87 -11.95 13.89 -8.38
CA PHE A 87 -11.06 12.85 -7.86
C PHE A 87 -11.15 12.72 -6.33
N VAL A 88 -11.12 13.85 -5.60
CA VAL A 88 -11.30 13.84 -4.14
C VAL A 88 -12.68 13.32 -3.75
N LYS A 89 -13.73 13.70 -4.48
CA LYS A 89 -15.08 13.14 -4.26
C LYS A 89 -15.08 11.63 -4.49
N TYR A 90 -14.48 11.15 -5.59
CA TYR A 90 -14.37 9.73 -5.88
C TYR A 90 -13.62 8.96 -4.77
N LEU A 91 -12.53 9.52 -4.25
CA LEU A 91 -11.81 8.96 -3.10
C LEU A 91 -12.64 8.95 -1.80
N ASN A 92 -13.65 9.82 -1.69
CA ASN A 92 -14.56 9.97 -0.55
C ASN A 92 -15.99 9.44 -0.80
N ASP A 93 -16.28 8.80 -1.94
CA ASP A 93 -17.66 8.55 -2.44
C ASP A 93 -18.54 7.76 -1.46
N GLU A 94 -17.91 6.99 -0.56
CA GLU A 94 -18.56 6.20 0.48
C GLU A 94 -18.00 6.51 1.89
N LYS A 95 -17.41 7.70 2.08
CA LYS A 95 -16.91 8.17 3.36
C LYS A 95 -17.83 9.26 3.88
N THR A 96 -18.10 9.27 5.18
CA THR A 96 -18.85 10.37 5.80
C THR A 96 -17.95 11.60 5.85
N VAL A 97 -18.21 12.54 4.94
CA VAL A 97 -17.52 13.84 4.90
C VAL A 97 -17.92 14.66 6.12
N LEU A 98 -16.99 15.49 6.63
CA LEU A 98 -17.30 16.39 7.74
C LEU A 98 -18.42 17.38 7.39
N THR A 99 -19.20 17.76 8.41
CA THR A 99 -20.32 18.68 8.28
C THR A 99 -19.87 20.00 7.63
N GLY A 100 -20.58 20.41 6.57
CA GLY A 100 -20.29 21.65 5.83
C GLY A 100 -19.15 21.57 4.80
N LEU A 101 -18.47 20.42 4.70
CA LEU A 101 -17.39 20.17 3.73
C LEU A 101 -17.82 19.28 2.55
N SER A 102 -19.11 19.28 2.20
CA SER A 102 -19.64 18.45 1.10
C SER A 102 -18.99 18.74 -0.26
N LYS A 103 -18.50 19.97 -0.46
CA LYS A 103 -17.65 20.34 -1.60
C LYS A 103 -16.19 20.31 -1.15
N PRO A 104 -15.30 19.59 -1.86
CA PRO A 104 -13.87 19.69 -1.62
C PRO A 104 -13.40 21.14 -1.74
N ILE A 105 -12.49 21.53 -0.86
CA ILE A 105 -11.78 22.80 -0.93
C ILE A 105 -10.82 22.69 -2.10
N TYR A 106 -10.87 23.64 -3.02
CA TYR A 106 -10.02 23.68 -4.20
C TYR A 106 -9.19 24.96 -4.19
N ILE A 107 -7.88 24.80 -4.33
CA ILE A 107 -6.91 25.88 -4.36
C ILE A 107 -6.06 25.67 -5.60
N GLU A 108 -5.97 26.70 -6.44
CA GLU A 108 -5.10 26.72 -7.60
C GLU A 108 -4.21 27.96 -7.59
N GLY A 109 -3.09 27.88 -8.29
CA GLY A 109 -2.22 29.01 -8.51
C GLY A 109 -1.03 28.64 -9.38
N SER A 110 -0.30 29.66 -9.81
CA SER A 110 0.89 29.51 -10.62
C SER A 110 1.98 30.44 -10.16
N SER A 111 3.20 30.20 -10.63
CA SER A 111 4.29 31.16 -10.56
C SER A 111 3.88 32.48 -11.22
N GLU A 112 4.46 33.59 -10.78
CA GLU A 112 4.25 34.90 -11.43
C GLU A 112 4.58 34.82 -12.94
N PRO A 113 3.86 35.54 -13.82
CA PRO A 113 4.05 35.44 -15.27
C PRO A 113 5.47 35.78 -15.77
N ASP A 114 6.21 36.58 -15.00
CA ASP A 114 7.59 37.01 -15.26
C ASP A 114 8.64 36.17 -14.52
N ALA A 115 8.22 35.12 -13.80
CA ALA A 115 9.14 34.20 -13.12
C ALA A 115 10.10 33.54 -14.14
N PRO A 116 11.37 33.32 -13.78
CA PRO A 116 12.29 32.58 -14.62
C PRO A 116 11.71 31.21 -15.00
N ALA A 117 11.98 30.72 -16.22
CA ALA A 117 11.50 29.42 -16.68
C ALA A 117 11.86 28.26 -15.72
N SER A 118 12.99 28.37 -15.02
CA SER A 118 13.47 27.43 -14.00
C SER A 118 12.67 27.45 -12.68
N GLN A 119 11.78 28.42 -12.50
CA GLN A 119 10.88 28.57 -11.35
C GLN A 119 9.41 28.60 -11.77
N MET A 120 9.13 28.36 -13.05
CA MET A 120 7.78 28.35 -13.58
C MET A 120 7.08 27.07 -13.14
N GLY A 121 5.83 27.20 -12.72
CA GLY A 121 5.02 26.04 -12.33
C GLY A 121 3.60 26.40 -11.97
N GLU A 122 2.75 25.37 -11.98
CA GLU A 122 1.34 25.45 -11.59
C GLU A 122 1.09 24.45 -10.46
N VAL A 123 0.17 24.80 -9.58
CA VAL A 123 -0.22 23.98 -8.43
C VAL A 123 -1.74 23.97 -8.38
N GLU A 124 -2.33 22.78 -8.44
CA GLU A 124 -3.74 22.54 -8.14
C GLU A 124 -3.84 21.58 -6.95
N VAL A 125 -4.64 21.94 -5.95
CA VAL A 125 -4.85 21.15 -4.74
C VAL A 125 -6.35 21.05 -4.46
N ALA A 126 -6.84 19.84 -4.31
CA ALA A 126 -8.18 19.57 -3.80
C ALA A 126 -8.06 18.82 -2.46
N ILE A 127 -8.78 19.28 -1.43
CA ILE A 127 -8.78 18.66 -0.10
C ILE A 127 -10.18 18.54 0.48
N GLN A 128 -10.42 17.45 1.20
CA GLN A 128 -11.68 17.21 1.89
C GLN A 128 -11.44 16.28 3.09
N TRP A 129 -11.99 16.63 4.25
CA TRP A 129 -11.94 15.78 5.44
C TRP A 129 -13.16 14.89 5.55
N ASN A 130 -12.94 13.67 6.01
CA ASN A 130 -13.97 12.70 6.37
C ASN A 130 -13.86 12.28 7.84
N THR A 131 -14.78 11.45 8.32
CA THR A 131 -14.81 10.98 9.71
C THR A 131 -13.82 9.86 10.01
N GLU A 132 -13.18 9.27 9.00
CA GLU A 132 -12.19 8.20 9.17
C GLU A 132 -10.87 8.74 9.73
N PHE A 133 -9.89 7.85 9.91
CA PHE A 133 -8.65 8.14 10.62
C PHE A 133 -7.43 8.20 9.70
N ASN A 134 -7.53 7.63 8.50
CA ASN A 134 -6.38 7.53 7.60
C ASN A 134 -6.21 8.81 6.79
N ASP A 135 -4.96 9.28 6.70
CA ASP A 135 -4.51 10.29 5.74
C ASP A 135 -4.42 9.63 4.36
N ARG A 136 -5.19 10.13 3.40
CA ARG A 136 -5.17 9.72 1.99
C ARG A 136 -4.77 10.88 1.11
N THR A 137 -3.49 11.24 1.15
CA THR A 137 -2.91 12.29 0.31
C THR A 137 -2.20 11.69 -0.90
N LEU A 138 -2.69 11.98 -2.10
CA LEU A 138 -2.06 11.62 -3.38
C LEU A 138 -1.38 12.86 -3.98
N SER A 139 -0.19 12.67 -4.53
CA SER A 139 0.60 13.76 -5.12
C SER A 139 1.11 13.39 -6.51
N PHE A 140 1.09 14.36 -7.42
CA PHE A 140 1.41 14.18 -8.84
C PHE A 140 2.28 15.33 -9.33
N ALA A 141 3.21 15.01 -10.22
CA ALA A 141 4.00 15.98 -10.98
C ALA A 141 3.90 15.64 -12.48
N ASN A 142 3.33 16.54 -13.28
CA ASN A 142 3.09 16.31 -14.72
C ASN A 142 2.37 14.97 -15.00
N ASP A 143 1.25 14.71 -14.31
CA ASP A 143 0.45 13.47 -14.38
C ASP A 143 1.15 12.18 -13.91
N ILE A 144 2.40 12.28 -13.45
CA ILE A 144 3.14 11.17 -12.85
C ILE A 144 2.85 11.16 -11.36
N TYR A 145 2.36 10.01 -10.86
CA TYR A 145 2.16 9.81 -9.44
C TYR A 145 3.52 9.77 -8.73
N THR A 146 3.70 10.64 -7.75
CA THR A 146 4.92 10.69 -6.94
C THR A 146 4.70 9.90 -5.66
N GLU A 147 4.92 8.59 -5.74
CA GLU A 147 4.69 7.63 -4.66
C GLU A 147 5.46 7.94 -3.37
N GLU A 148 6.70 8.38 -3.49
CA GLU A 148 7.55 8.79 -2.38
C GLU A 148 7.37 10.29 -2.02
N GLY A 149 6.46 10.97 -2.72
CA GLY A 149 6.15 12.38 -2.54
C GLY A 149 7.20 13.30 -3.17
N GLY A 150 7.77 14.20 -2.36
CA GLY A 150 8.76 15.17 -2.83
C GLY A 150 8.47 16.59 -2.37
N MET A 151 9.14 17.54 -3.03
CA MET A 151 9.18 18.95 -2.64
C MET A 151 7.80 19.62 -2.60
N HIS A 152 6.94 19.35 -3.59
CA HIS A 152 5.55 19.82 -3.64
C HIS A 152 4.72 19.30 -2.46
N LEU A 153 4.82 18.00 -2.14
CA LEU A 153 4.11 17.39 -1.02
C LEU A 153 4.58 17.93 0.33
N GLU A 154 5.90 18.13 0.51
CA GLU A 154 6.46 18.78 1.71
C GLU A 154 5.91 20.20 1.87
N GLY A 155 5.90 20.99 0.78
CA GLY A 155 5.35 22.34 0.74
C GLY A 155 3.89 22.40 1.17
N PHE A 156 3.06 21.48 0.63
CA PHE A 156 1.66 21.31 1.00
C PHE A 156 1.50 20.97 2.49
N ARG A 157 2.23 19.97 3.00
CA ARG A 157 2.13 19.53 4.41
C ARG A 157 2.48 20.65 5.39
N THR A 158 3.53 21.41 5.09
CA THR A 158 3.94 22.57 5.89
C THR A 158 2.88 23.66 5.87
N ALA A 159 2.34 23.99 4.68
CA ALA A 159 1.31 25.02 4.52
C ALA A 159 0.02 24.66 5.25
N LEU A 160 -0.48 23.44 5.06
CA LEU A 160 -1.67 22.92 5.73
C LEU A 160 -1.55 23.01 7.25
N THR A 161 -0.43 22.53 7.80
CA THR A 161 -0.19 22.52 9.25
C THR A 161 -0.16 23.94 9.80
N LYS A 162 0.51 24.85 9.11
CA LYS A 162 0.65 26.25 9.54
C LYS A 162 -0.69 26.99 9.48
N ALA A 163 -1.38 26.94 8.34
CA ALA A 163 -2.63 27.68 8.13
C ALA A 163 -3.72 27.29 9.15
N VAL A 164 -3.89 25.99 9.42
CA VAL A 164 -4.88 25.51 10.40
C VAL A 164 -4.53 25.93 11.83
N ASN A 165 -3.26 25.82 12.24
CA ASN A 165 -2.82 26.27 13.57
C ASN A 165 -2.97 27.79 13.72
N ASP A 166 -2.50 28.57 12.75
CA ASP A 166 -2.53 30.03 12.79
C ASP A 166 -3.98 30.55 12.89
N TYR A 167 -4.90 29.96 12.12
CA TYR A 167 -6.34 30.27 12.20
C TYR A 167 -6.92 29.89 13.57
N GLY A 168 -6.61 28.68 14.06
CA GLY A 168 -7.10 28.20 15.36
C GLY A 168 -6.65 29.06 16.54
N THR A 169 -5.41 29.55 16.54
CA THR A 169 -4.89 30.47 17.56
C THR A 169 -5.51 31.86 17.43
N ARG A 170 -5.59 32.42 16.21
CA ARG A 170 -6.15 33.76 15.97
C ARG A 170 -7.62 33.89 16.39
N GLN A 171 -8.42 32.85 16.11
CA GLN A 171 -9.84 32.79 16.46
C GLN A 171 -10.09 32.36 17.93
N GLY A 172 -9.03 32.14 18.73
CA GLY A 172 -9.13 31.73 20.13
C GLY A 172 -9.73 30.33 20.34
N ILE A 173 -9.77 29.51 19.29
CA ILE A 173 -10.28 28.13 19.33
C ILE A 173 -9.24 27.21 19.99
N LEU A 174 -7.96 27.40 19.65
CA LEU A 174 -6.83 26.76 20.28
C LEU A 174 -6.32 27.67 21.41
N LYS A 175 -6.42 27.22 22.66
CA LYS A 175 -5.97 27.98 23.83
C LYS A 175 -4.49 27.71 24.10
N GLU A 176 -3.80 28.60 24.82
CA GLU A 176 -2.38 28.41 25.19
C GLU A 176 -2.09 27.11 25.96
N LYS A 177 -3.08 26.61 26.71
CA LYS A 177 -2.96 25.35 27.46
C LYS A 177 -3.23 24.11 26.62
N ASP A 178 -3.81 24.28 25.43
CA ASP A 178 -4.07 23.16 24.53
C ASP A 178 -2.76 22.72 23.88
N PRO A 179 -2.59 21.40 23.66
CA PRO A 179 -1.43 20.91 22.96
C PRO A 179 -1.40 21.43 21.52
N LYS A 180 -0.22 21.86 21.06
CA LYS A 180 -0.03 22.25 19.67
C LYS A 180 -0.37 21.08 18.73
N LEU A 181 -1.19 21.37 17.71
CA LEU A 181 -1.57 20.38 16.71
C LEU A 181 -0.37 20.09 15.80
N THR A 182 -0.02 18.81 15.68
CA THR A 182 0.99 18.34 14.74
C THR A 182 0.38 18.17 13.35
N GLY A 183 1.23 18.01 12.33
CA GLY A 183 0.76 17.77 10.97
C GLY A 183 -0.07 16.49 10.85
N ASP A 184 0.29 15.44 11.59
CA ASP A 184 -0.45 14.17 11.62
C ASP A 184 -1.85 14.35 12.22
N ASP A 185 -1.98 15.15 13.29
CA ASP A 185 -3.27 15.44 13.90
C ASP A 185 -4.24 16.12 12.91
N ILE A 186 -3.70 17.03 12.08
CA ILE A 186 -4.50 17.79 11.10
C ILE A 186 -4.86 16.94 9.88
N ARG A 187 -3.98 16.00 9.49
CA ARG A 187 -4.20 15.11 8.34
C ARG A 187 -5.02 13.87 8.68
N GLU A 188 -5.35 13.62 9.94
CA GLU A 188 -6.26 12.53 10.30
C GLU A 188 -7.59 12.67 9.52
N GLY A 189 -7.95 11.64 8.75
CA GLY A 189 -9.15 11.63 7.90
C GLY A 189 -9.13 12.64 6.74
N LEU A 190 -7.97 13.19 6.38
CA LEU A 190 -7.81 14.03 5.20
C LEU A 190 -7.77 13.16 3.95
N THR A 191 -8.49 13.58 2.91
CA THR A 191 -8.28 13.14 1.53
C THR A 191 -7.83 14.33 0.71
N ALA A 192 -6.68 14.20 0.06
CA ALA A 192 -6.07 15.29 -0.68
C ALA A 192 -5.50 14.79 -2.01
N VAL A 193 -5.67 15.59 -3.07
CA VAL A 193 -5.02 15.38 -4.37
C VAL A 193 -4.24 16.65 -4.69
N ILE A 194 -2.94 16.51 -4.89
CA ILE A 194 -2.01 17.60 -5.19
C ILE A 194 -1.44 17.33 -6.58
N SER A 195 -1.76 18.18 -7.55
CA SER A 195 -1.22 18.11 -8.91
C SER A 195 -0.35 19.33 -9.16
N VAL A 196 0.91 19.10 -9.55
CA VAL A 196 1.80 20.18 -9.98
C VAL A 196 2.22 20.00 -11.42
N LYS A 197 2.32 21.11 -12.16
CA LYS A 197 2.83 21.13 -13.52
C LYS A 197 4.06 22.01 -13.60
N LEU A 198 5.11 21.52 -14.23
CA LEU A 198 6.38 22.23 -14.35
C LEU A 198 7.14 21.85 -15.63
N PRO A 199 7.87 22.79 -16.26
CA PRO A 199 8.55 22.53 -17.53
C PRO A 199 9.67 21.49 -17.44
N ASP A 200 10.50 21.56 -16.40
CA ASP A 200 11.69 20.71 -16.25
C ASP A 200 11.70 20.03 -14.86
N PRO A 201 10.93 18.94 -14.68
CA PRO A 201 10.85 18.25 -13.40
C PRO A 201 12.13 17.47 -13.11
N GLN A 202 12.73 17.73 -11.95
CA GLN A 202 13.85 16.96 -11.43
C GLN A 202 13.33 15.93 -10.45
N PHE A 203 13.59 14.64 -10.71
CA PHE A 203 13.19 13.54 -9.84
C PHE A 203 14.39 12.92 -9.15
N GLU A 204 14.19 12.42 -7.93
CA GLU A 204 15.17 11.56 -7.27
C GLU A 204 15.04 10.14 -7.86
N GLY A 205 16.09 9.65 -8.52
CA GLY A 205 16.11 8.32 -9.10
C GLY A 205 15.36 8.15 -10.42
N GLN A 206 15.46 6.95 -11.00
CA GLN A 206 14.94 6.64 -12.34
C GLN A 206 13.42 6.42 -12.36
N THR A 207 12.84 5.93 -11.26
CA THR A 207 11.41 5.58 -11.16
C THR A 207 10.49 6.81 -11.13
N LYS A 208 11.06 8.03 -11.08
CA LYS A 208 10.31 9.29 -10.95
C LYS A 208 9.34 9.31 -9.75
N ALA A 209 9.64 8.53 -8.72
CA ALA A 209 8.79 8.35 -7.56
C ALA A 209 8.77 9.57 -6.62
N LYS A 210 9.82 10.39 -6.64
CA LYS A 210 9.98 11.55 -5.75
C LYS A 210 10.41 12.81 -6.50
N LEU A 211 9.66 13.89 -6.35
CA LEU A 211 10.01 15.18 -6.96
C LEU A 211 11.07 15.92 -6.14
N GLY A 212 12.23 16.20 -6.75
CA GLY A 212 13.36 16.91 -6.18
C GLY A 212 13.42 18.41 -6.50
N SER A 213 12.54 18.93 -7.37
CA SER A 213 12.48 20.36 -7.74
C SER A 213 12.15 21.26 -6.54
N SER A 214 13.17 21.78 -5.85
CA SER A 214 13.04 22.48 -4.56
C SER A 214 12.17 23.74 -4.59
N TYR A 215 12.12 24.46 -5.71
CA TYR A 215 11.27 25.65 -5.86
C TYR A 215 9.77 25.31 -5.75
N MET A 216 9.37 24.09 -6.12
CA MET A 216 7.99 23.64 -5.99
C MET A 216 7.54 23.58 -4.54
N ARG A 217 8.45 23.31 -3.59
CA ARG A 217 8.13 23.37 -2.16
C ARG A 217 7.66 24.78 -1.77
N THR A 218 8.40 25.79 -2.19
CA THR A 218 8.09 27.20 -1.89
C THR A 218 6.81 27.64 -2.60
N LEU A 219 6.65 27.28 -3.87
CA LEU A 219 5.48 27.64 -4.67
C LEU A 219 4.19 27.01 -4.11
N THR A 220 4.19 25.69 -3.89
CA THR A 220 3.06 25.00 -3.28
C THR A 220 2.76 25.55 -1.89
N ASN A 221 3.79 25.85 -1.08
CA ASN A 221 3.57 26.42 0.25
C ASN A 221 2.88 27.80 0.20
N LYS A 222 3.33 28.70 -0.69
CA LYS A 222 2.75 30.04 -0.89
C LYS A 222 1.28 29.93 -1.29
N ILE A 223 0.99 29.17 -2.35
CA ILE A 223 -0.35 29.03 -2.93
C ILE A 223 -1.32 28.42 -1.91
N VAL A 224 -0.93 27.29 -1.29
CA VAL A 224 -1.80 26.58 -0.33
C VAL A 224 -2.00 27.40 0.93
N SER A 225 -0.96 28.07 1.44
CA SER A 225 -1.09 28.89 2.65
C SER A 225 -2.04 30.07 2.44
N SER A 226 -1.95 30.75 1.29
CA SER A 226 -2.84 31.86 0.94
C SER A 226 -4.27 31.39 0.75
N GLY A 227 -4.49 30.41 -0.15
CA GLY A 227 -5.84 29.95 -0.47
C GLY A 227 -6.55 29.26 0.70
N LEU A 228 -5.81 28.54 1.54
CA LEU A 228 -6.41 27.91 2.73
C LEU A 228 -6.71 28.94 3.81
N ALA A 229 -5.87 29.96 4.01
CA ALA A 229 -6.17 31.03 4.95
C ALA A 229 -7.43 31.81 4.55
N GLU A 230 -7.57 32.15 3.27
CA GLU A 230 -8.76 32.79 2.70
C GLU A 230 -10.00 31.92 2.92
N TYR A 231 -9.94 30.63 2.54
CA TYR A 231 -11.05 29.71 2.71
C TYR A 231 -11.51 29.59 4.17
N LEU A 232 -10.56 29.47 5.12
CA LEU A 232 -10.89 29.30 6.54
C LEU A 232 -11.56 30.54 7.14
N GLU A 233 -11.19 31.75 6.70
CA GLU A 233 -11.83 33.00 7.12
C GLU A 233 -13.24 33.15 6.52
N GLU A 234 -13.44 32.75 5.25
CA GLU A 234 -14.76 32.78 4.60
C GLU A 234 -15.72 31.71 5.13
N HIS A 235 -15.19 30.58 5.62
CA HIS A 235 -15.94 29.39 6.01
C HIS A 235 -15.72 29.01 7.49
N PRO A 236 -16.09 29.87 8.46
CA PRO A 236 -15.73 29.70 9.87
C PRO A 236 -16.36 28.46 10.51
N ASN A 237 -17.53 28.01 10.03
CA ASN A 237 -18.19 26.80 10.53
C ASN A 237 -17.43 25.53 10.11
N GLN A 238 -16.98 25.47 8.86
CA GLN A 238 -16.16 24.39 8.34
C GLN A 238 -14.80 24.36 9.04
N ALA A 239 -14.17 25.52 9.21
CA ALA A 239 -12.92 25.66 9.91
C ALA A 239 -12.99 25.13 11.36
N LYS A 240 -14.10 25.39 12.07
CA LYS A 240 -14.36 24.83 13.40
C LYS A 240 -14.44 23.31 13.41
N GLU A 241 -15.13 22.69 12.44
CA GLU A 241 -15.20 21.22 12.37
C GLU A 241 -13.85 20.59 12.03
N ILE A 242 -13.04 21.20 11.16
CA ILE A 242 -11.66 20.77 10.88
C ILE A 242 -10.83 20.82 12.17
N LEU A 243 -10.81 21.95 12.86
CA LEU A 243 -10.05 22.13 14.11
C LEU A 243 -10.52 21.18 15.22
N LYS A 244 -11.83 20.95 15.33
CA LYS A 244 -12.41 20.02 16.29
C LYS A 244 -11.92 18.59 16.04
N LYS A 245 -11.92 18.13 14.79
CA LYS A 245 -11.38 16.82 14.41
C LYS A 245 -9.89 16.72 14.76
N ALA A 246 -9.09 17.70 14.35
CA ALA A 246 -7.66 17.72 14.65
C ALA A 246 -7.36 17.74 16.16
N THR A 247 -8.16 18.47 16.94
CA THR A 247 -8.03 18.51 18.41
C THR A 247 -8.38 17.16 19.05
N GLN A 248 -9.36 16.45 18.52
CA GLN A 248 -9.69 15.09 18.98
C GLN A 248 -8.55 14.11 18.67
N ALA A 249 -7.97 14.17 17.47
CA ALA A 249 -6.80 13.39 17.09
C ALA A 249 -5.61 13.64 18.03
N ALA A 250 -5.29 14.91 18.30
CA ALA A 250 -4.21 15.30 19.20
C ALA A 250 -4.43 14.79 20.64
N LYS A 251 -5.66 14.86 21.16
CA LYS A 251 -6.01 14.29 22.48
C LYS A 251 -5.82 12.78 22.50
N GLY A 252 -6.26 12.07 21.45
CA GLY A 252 -6.06 10.63 21.29
C GLY A 252 -4.59 10.24 21.28
N ARG A 253 -3.77 10.92 20.47
CA ARG A 253 -2.31 10.73 20.40
C ARG A 253 -1.62 10.93 21.76
N LEU A 254 -1.95 12.01 22.48
CA LEU A 254 -1.35 12.29 23.78
C LEU A 254 -1.79 11.29 24.86
N ALA A 255 -3.04 10.83 24.82
CA ALA A 255 -3.51 9.76 25.70
C ALA A 255 -2.74 8.45 25.42
N ALA A 256 -2.55 8.11 24.15
CA ALA A 256 -1.77 6.94 23.73
C ALA A 256 -0.30 7.04 24.20
N ARG A 257 0.33 8.20 24.02
CA ARG A 257 1.71 8.44 24.48
C ARG A 257 1.82 8.27 25.99
N LYS A 258 0.91 8.86 26.77
CA LYS A 258 0.87 8.71 28.23
C LYS A 258 0.67 7.26 28.65
N ALA A 259 -0.22 6.52 27.99
CA ALA A 259 -0.45 5.11 28.27
C ALA A 259 0.82 4.27 27.99
N ARG A 260 1.47 4.50 26.84
CA ARG A 260 2.74 3.86 26.48
C ARG A 260 3.86 4.21 27.46
N GLU A 261 4.01 5.47 27.84
CA GLU A 261 5.02 5.91 28.82
C GLU A 261 4.80 5.27 30.19
N ALA A 262 3.54 5.14 30.64
CA ALA A 262 3.21 4.46 31.89
C ALA A 262 3.58 2.97 31.84
N THR A 263 3.32 2.30 30.71
CA THR A 263 3.72 0.91 30.48
C THR A 263 5.25 0.76 30.36
N ARG A 264 5.91 1.69 29.66
CA ARG A 264 7.37 1.71 29.49
C ARG A 264 8.10 2.00 30.80
N ARG A 265 7.57 2.85 31.68
CA ARG A 265 8.11 3.08 33.03
C ARG A 265 7.98 1.85 33.93
N LYS A 266 6.89 1.08 33.80
CA LYS A 266 6.79 -0.24 34.46
C LYS A 266 7.81 -1.24 33.90
N GLY A 267 8.02 -1.25 32.58
CA GLY A 267 9.03 -2.09 31.93
C GLY A 267 10.49 -1.64 32.09
N LEU A 268 10.78 -0.39 32.47
CA LEU A 268 12.17 0.07 32.65
C LEU A 268 12.83 -0.53 33.91
N LEU A 269 12.04 -0.96 34.89
CA LEU A 269 12.51 -1.75 36.04
C LEU A 269 12.77 -3.22 35.65
N GLU A 270 12.21 -3.69 34.52
CA GLU A 270 12.41 -5.02 33.91
C GLU A 270 13.05 -4.86 32.52
N SER A 271 14.34 -4.48 32.48
CA SER A 271 15.21 -4.43 31.27
C SER A 271 14.52 -4.73 29.93
N ALA A 272 14.03 -3.70 29.21
CA ALA A 272 13.49 -3.72 27.84
C ALA A 272 13.21 -5.14 27.29
N SER A 273 12.24 -5.83 27.89
CA SER A 273 12.03 -7.23 27.60
C SER A 273 11.49 -7.37 26.19
N LEU A 274 12.20 -8.15 25.35
CA LEU A 274 11.64 -8.64 24.11
C LEU A 274 10.29 -9.30 24.40
N PRO A 275 9.32 -9.27 23.46
CA PRO A 275 8.01 -9.87 23.68
C PRO A 275 8.20 -11.29 24.23
N GLY A 276 7.57 -11.63 25.36
CA GLY A 276 7.87 -12.90 26.06
C GLY A 276 7.64 -14.18 25.24
N LYS A 277 6.95 -14.07 24.10
CA LYS A 277 6.72 -15.15 23.13
C LYS A 277 7.73 -15.21 21.98
N LEU A 278 8.51 -14.14 21.78
CA LEU A 278 9.53 -14.11 20.74
C LEU A 278 10.63 -15.11 21.11
N ALA A 279 10.80 -16.13 20.27
CA ALA A 279 12.00 -16.91 20.28
C ALA A 279 13.03 -16.16 19.42
N ASP A 280 13.99 -15.46 20.03
CA ASP A 280 14.99 -14.68 19.29
C ASP A 280 16.09 -15.58 18.68
N CYS A 281 16.88 -15.02 17.76
CA CYS A 281 18.09 -15.62 17.21
C CYS A 281 19.36 -15.09 17.90
N SER A 282 20.46 -15.85 17.82
CA SER A 282 21.72 -15.47 18.48
C SER A 282 22.52 -14.43 17.70
N VAL A 283 22.51 -14.48 16.36
CA VAL A 283 23.14 -13.48 15.50
C VAL A 283 22.37 -12.16 15.63
N LYS A 284 23.11 -11.04 15.65
CA LYS A 284 22.55 -9.69 15.76
C LYS A 284 22.71 -8.83 14.51
N ASP A 285 23.42 -9.33 13.51
CA ASP A 285 23.52 -8.71 12.20
C ASP A 285 22.17 -8.82 11.47
N PRO A 286 21.45 -7.69 11.24
CA PRO A 286 20.13 -7.71 10.63
C PRO A 286 20.10 -8.28 9.21
N GLU A 287 21.19 -8.16 8.45
CA GLU A 287 21.28 -8.66 7.07
C GLU A 287 21.19 -10.19 6.99
N MET A 288 21.71 -10.84 8.03
CA MET A 288 21.80 -12.30 8.12
C MET A 288 20.61 -12.93 8.85
N THR A 289 19.78 -12.13 9.51
CA THR A 289 18.73 -12.62 10.40
C THR A 289 17.34 -12.52 9.81
N GLU A 290 16.46 -13.43 10.24
CA GLU A 290 15.12 -13.59 9.70
C GLU A 290 14.12 -13.70 10.85
N LEU A 291 12.94 -13.10 10.70
CA LEU A 291 11.83 -13.22 11.64
C LEU A 291 10.66 -13.94 10.97
N PHE A 292 10.30 -15.11 11.48
CA PHE A 292 9.11 -15.84 11.08
C PHE A 292 7.92 -15.44 11.97
N ILE A 293 6.90 -14.84 11.37
CA ILE A 293 5.63 -14.55 12.01
C ILE A 293 4.69 -15.72 11.72
N VAL A 294 4.26 -16.43 12.77
CA VAL A 294 3.56 -17.72 12.63
C VAL A 294 2.15 -17.65 13.23
N GLU A 295 1.21 -18.33 12.61
CA GLU A 295 -0.16 -18.46 13.10
C GLU A 295 -0.26 -19.46 14.27
N GLY A 296 -0.58 -18.95 15.46
CA GLY A 296 -0.83 -19.76 16.65
C GLY A 296 0.42 -20.32 17.34
N ASP A 297 0.22 -20.77 18.58
CA ASP A 297 1.32 -21.35 19.38
C ASP A 297 1.72 -22.74 18.89
N SER A 298 0.83 -23.47 18.20
CA SER A 298 1.10 -24.82 17.68
C SER A 298 2.13 -24.77 16.55
N ALA A 299 1.85 -24.03 15.48
CA ALA A 299 2.82 -23.81 14.40
C ALA A 299 4.07 -23.07 14.91
N GLY A 300 3.90 -22.14 15.87
CA GLY A 300 5.01 -21.49 16.56
C GLY A 300 5.94 -22.46 17.29
N GLY A 301 5.40 -23.52 17.90
CA GLY A 301 6.16 -24.58 18.55
C GLY A 301 6.99 -25.40 17.55
N SER A 302 6.35 -25.86 16.47
CA SER A 302 7.04 -26.60 15.39
C SER A 302 8.13 -25.75 14.74
N ALA A 303 7.83 -24.49 14.41
CA ALA A 303 8.79 -23.55 13.83
C ALA A 303 9.97 -23.27 14.78
N LYS A 304 9.70 -23.13 16.09
CA LYS A 304 10.75 -22.92 17.10
C LYS A 304 11.72 -24.11 17.19
N MET A 305 11.22 -25.34 17.01
CA MET A 305 12.05 -26.55 17.00
C MET A 305 12.80 -26.76 15.69
N ALA A 306 12.17 -26.42 14.56
CA ALA A 306 12.72 -26.61 13.22
C ALA A 306 13.83 -25.61 12.84
N ARG A 307 13.71 -24.36 13.32
CA ARG A 307 14.54 -23.24 12.89
C ARG A 307 16.04 -23.43 13.13
N ASP A 308 16.83 -22.73 12.32
CA ASP A 308 18.21 -22.42 12.69
C ASP A 308 18.21 -21.28 13.73
N ARG A 309 18.41 -21.64 14.99
CA ARG A 309 18.45 -20.69 16.11
C ARG A 309 19.52 -19.60 15.98
N SER A 310 20.52 -19.78 15.10
CA SER A 310 21.56 -18.79 14.90
C SER A 310 21.02 -17.55 14.18
N ILE A 311 20.21 -17.75 13.14
CA ILE A 311 19.77 -16.69 12.21
C ILE A 311 18.25 -16.47 12.20
N GLN A 312 17.45 -17.43 12.63
CA GLN A 312 15.98 -17.36 12.52
C GLN A 312 15.32 -17.13 13.88
N ALA A 313 14.57 -16.04 13.99
CA ALA A 313 13.66 -15.73 15.06
C ALA A 313 12.23 -16.20 14.73
N VAL A 314 11.44 -16.53 15.74
CA VAL A 314 10.04 -16.99 15.58
C VAL A 314 9.15 -16.19 16.53
N LEU A 315 8.10 -15.58 15.99
CA LEU A 315 7.08 -14.84 16.73
C LEU A 315 5.69 -15.43 16.45
N PRO A 316 5.14 -16.23 17.38
CA PRO A 316 3.78 -16.73 17.28
C PRO A 316 2.74 -15.64 17.53
N LEU A 317 1.71 -15.57 16.70
CA LEU A 317 0.55 -14.70 16.87
C LEU A 317 -0.64 -15.49 17.39
N ARG A 318 -1.37 -14.94 18.38
CA ARG A 318 -2.62 -15.55 18.85
C ARG A 318 -3.83 -14.80 18.30
N GLY A 319 -4.68 -15.53 17.60
CA GLY A 319 -5.92 -15.01 17.03
C GLY A 319 -5.68 -14.05 15.87
N LYS A 320 -6.78 -13.52 15.34
CA LYS A 320 -6.76 -12.59 14.22
C LYS A 320 -6.20 -11.24 14.66
N ILE A 321 -5.35 -10.66 13.83
CA ILE A 321 -4.79 -9.32 14.05
C ILE A 321 -5.91 -8.30 13.93
N LEU A 322 -5.84 -7.23 14.72
CA LEU A 322 -6.77 -6.12 14.60
C LEU A 322 -6.63 -5.50 13.21
N ASN A 323 -7.73 -5.38 12.46
CA ASN A 323 -7.71 -4.68 11.18
C ASN A 323 -7.44 -3.20 11.40
N VAL A 324 -6.20 -2.80 11.10
CA VAL A 324 -5.70 -1.45 11.34
C VAL A 324 -6.33 -0.40 10.44
N GLU A 325 -6.87 -0.79 9.29
CA GLU A 325 -7.55 0.13 8.37
C GLU A 325 -8.82 0.71 8.98
N ARG A 326 -9.48 -0.03 9.88
CA ARG A 326 -10.80 0.30 10.44
C ARG A 326 -10.74 0.98 11.81
N VAL A 327 -9.56 1.12 12.39
CA VAL A 327 -9.39 1.63 13.76
C VAL A 327 -8.46 2.82 13.79
N GLN A 328 -8.64 3.68 14.79
CA GLN A 328 -7.71 4.78 15.05
C GLN A 328 -6.32 4.24 15.38
N ALA A 329 -5.29 5.01 14.98
CA ALA A 329 -3.90 4.67 15.27
C ALA A 329 -3.66 4.39 16.75
N HIS A 330 -4.24 5.18 17.67
CA HIS A 330 -4.08 4.93 19.10
C HIS A 330 -4.57 3.55 19.56
N ARG A 331 -5.67 3.06 18.97
CA ARG A 331 -6.30 1.77 19.30
C ARG A 331 -5.53 0.61 18.66
N ALA A 332 -5.06 0.79 17.42
CA ALA A 332 -4.16 -0.16 16.78
C ALA A 332 -2.90 -0.36 17.64
N LEU A 333 -2.32 0.74 18.08
CA LEU A 333 -1.09 0.79 18.86
C LEU A 333 -1.24 0.40 20.33
N SER A 334 -2.46 0.27 20.85
CA SER A 334 -2.72 -0.31 22.17
C SER A 334 -2.94 -1.83 22.13
N SER A 335 -2.97 -2.44 20.95
CA SER A 335 -3.08 -3.89 20.81
C SER A 335 -1.75 -4.54 21.21
N ASP A 336 -1.83 -5.55 22.08
CA ASP A 336 -0.66 -6.34 22.50
C ASP A 336 0.02 -7.04 21.32
N THR A 337 -0.76 -7.54 20.36
CA THR A 337 -0.25 -8.20 19.15
C THR A 337 0.54 -7.23 18.28
N ILE A 338 -0.01 -6.05 18.00
CA ILE A 338 0.66 -5.01 17.21
C ILE A 338 1.90 -4.49 17.95
N THR A 339 1.79 -4.25 19.26
CA THR A 339 2.92 -3.81 20.09
C THR A 339 4.04 -4.83 20.11
N SER A 340 3.71 -6.12 20.19
CA SER A 340 4.68 -7.22 20.13
C SER A 340 5.40 -7.27 18.78
N LEU A 341 4.68 -7.08 17.67
CA LEU A 341 5.27 -6.99 16.32
C LEU A 341 6.25 -5.82 16.22
N ILE A 342 5.82 -4.60 16.61
CA ILE A 342 6.66 -3.40 16.56
C ILE A 342 7.91 -3.57 17.41
N THR A 343 7.76 -4.13 18.62
CA THR A 343 8.88 -4.37 19.54
C THR A 343 9.85 -5.42 19.02
N ALA A 344 9.33 -6.51 18.43
CA ALA A 344 10.16 -7.54 17.82
C ALA A 344 10.94 -6.99 16.62
N ILE A 345 10.31 -6.20 15.75
CA ILE A 345 10.95 -5.66 14.53
C ILE A 345 11.98 -4.58 14.87
N GLY A 346 11.69 -3.73 15.86
CA GLY A 346 12.64 -2.75 16.41
C GLY A 346 12.71 -1.41 15.67
N THR A 347 12.01 -1.25 14.55
CA THR A 347 12.02 -0.01 13.75
C THR A 347 11.24 1.14 14.38
N GLY A 348 10.33 0.87 15.32
CA GLY A 348 9.31 1.86 15.71
C GLY A 348 8.23 2.03 14.63
N VAL A 349 7.38 3.05 14.78
CA VAL A 349 6.27 3.37 13.85
C VAL A 349 6.02 4.88 13.81
N GLY A 350 5.43 5.37 12.72
CA GLY A 350 5.10 6.79 12.57
C GLY A 350 6.34 7.68 12.62
N GLU A 351 6.30 8.76 13.40
CA GLU A 351 7.41 9.70 13.56
C GLU A 351 8.69 9.06 14.18
N GLU A 352 8.55 7.98 14.94
CA GLU A 352 9.70 7.26 15.55
C GLU A 352 10.25 6.15 14.64
N PHE A 353 9.66 5.95 13.45
CA PHE A 353 10.10 4.92 12.52
C PHE A 353 11.52 5.18 12.02
N ASN A 354 12.39 4.19 12.14
CA ASN A 354 13.72 4.18 11.57
C ASN A 354 14.04 2.77 11.02
N LEU A 355 14.23 2.70 9.70
CA LEU A 355 14.57 1.48 8.98
C LEU A 355 15.90 0.86 9.43
N GLU A 356 16.90 1.68 9.76
CA GLU A 356 18.24 1.23 10.19
C GLU A 356 18.21 0.48 11.53
N LYS A 357 17.13 0.66 12.32
CA LYS A 357 16.92 -0.06 13.57
C LYS A 357 16.20 -1.40 13.38
N ALA A 358 15.91 -1.80 12.15
CA ALA A 358 15.34 -3.09 11.86
C ALA A 358 16.25 -4.21 12.39
N ARG A 359 15.70 -5.09 13.22
CA ARG A 359 16.43 -6.21 13.81
C ARG A 359 16.61 -7.39 12.84
N TYR A 360 15.83 -7.41 11.77
CA TYR A 360 15.77 -8.48 10.78
C TYR A 360 15.51 -7.87 9.40
N HIS A 361 16.36 -8.15 8.41
CA HIS A 361 16.16 -7.72 7.02
C HIS A 361 15.28 -8.69 6.22
N LYS A 362 14.88 -9.82 6.82
CA LYS A 362 13.83 -10.69 6.27
C LYS A 362 12.77 -10.97 7.31
N ILE A 363 11.56 -10.51 7.06
CA ILE A 363 10.37 -10.81 7.85
C ILE A 363 9.49 -11.71 6.98
N VAL A 364 9.30 -12.94 7.42
CA VAL A 364 8.57 -13.98 6.68
C VAL A 364 7.23 -14.21 7.36
N ILE A 365 6.15 -13.92 6.65
CA ILE A 365 4.78 -14.26 7.04
C ILE A 365 4.56 -15.73 6.70
N MET A 366 4.39 -16.57 7.72
CA MET A 366 4.21 -18.01 7.60
C MET A 366 2.88 -18.40 8.23
N THR A 367 1.82 -18.38 7.41
CA THR A 367 0.44 -18.71 7.78
C THR A 367 -0.02 -20.00 7.12
N ASP A 368 -1.10 -20.57 7.62
CA ASP A 368 -1.66 -21.81 7.06
C ASP A 368 -2.24 -21.57 5.65
N ALA A 369 -2.32 -22.66 4.86
CA ALA A 369 -2.82 -22.65 3.49
C ALA A 369 -4.34 -22.80 3.45
N ASP A 370 -5.04 -22.09 4.34
CA ASP A 370 -6.49 -22.09 4.48
C ASP A 370 -7.06 -20.66 4.44
N VAL A 371 -8.37 -20.56 4.68
CA VAL A 371 -9.10 -19.27 4.67
C VAL A 371 -8.69 -18.35 5.82
N ASP A 372 -8.33 -18.91 6.98
CA ASP A 372 -7.96 -18.13 8.17
C ASP A 372 -6.53 -17.62 8.06
N GLY A 373 -5.60 -18.44 7.59
CA GLY A 373 -4.23 -18.04 7.26
C GLY A 373 -4.19 -16.99 6.15
N SER A 374 -5.02 -17.12 5.11
CA SER A 374 -5.19 -16.09 4.09
C SER A 374 -5.69 -14.76 4.67
N HIS A 375 -6.58 -14.81 5.66
CA HIS A 375 -7.09 -13.64 6.36
C HIS A 375 -6.02 -12.99 7.26
N ILE A 376 -5.24 -13.77 8.01
CA ILE A 376 -4.12 -13.24 8.81
C ILE A 376 -3.07 -12.60 7.90
N ARG A 377 -2.75 -13.24 6.77
CA ARG A 377 -1.82 -12.72 5.78
C ARG A 377 -2.24 -11.33 5.28
N ILE A 378 -3.50 -11.14 4.86
CA ILE A 378 -3.93 -9.83 4.37
C ILE A 378 -3.94 -8.76 5.49
N LEU A 379 -4.25 -9.14 6.73
CA LEU A 379 -4.18 -8.24 7.89
C LEU A 379 -2.73 -7.80 8.18
N LEU A 380 -1.76 -8.72 8.09
CA LEU A 380 -0.34 -8.40 8.23
C LEU A 380 0.16 -7.50 7.11
N LEU A 381 -0.19 -7.81 5.85
CA LEU A 381 0.17 -6.98 4.71
C LEU A 381 -0.41 -5.56 4.85
N THR A 382 -1.65 -5.45 5.31
CA THR A 382 -2.28 -4.16 5.61
C THR A 382 -1.55 -3.40 6.71
N PHE A 383 -1.14 -4.10 7.78
CA PHE A 383 -0.33 -3.51 8.86
C PHE A 383 1.02 -2.98 8.35
N PHE A 384 1.76 -3.79 7.59
CA PHE A 384 3.03 -3.37 7.01
C PHE A 384 2.83 -2.19 6.05
N TYR A 385 1.83 -2.24 5.18
CA TYR A 385 1.53 -1.17 4.23
C TYR A 385 1.20 0.15 4.93
N ARG A 386 0.38 0.13 6.00
CA ARG A 386 -0.06 1.35 6.69
C ARG A 386 0.94 1.93 7.68
N TYR A 387 1.72 1.10 8.38
CA TYR A 387 2.61 1.58 9.45
C TYR A 387 4.10 1.39 9.20
N MET A 388 4.48 0.55 8.24
CA MET A 388 5.87 0.18 7.99
C MET A 388 6.15 0.06 6.49
N LYS A 389 5.52 0.89 5.65
CA LYS A 389 5.69 0.87 4.19
C LYS A 389 7.17 0.81 3.76
N PRO A 390 8.09 1.58 4.37
CA PRO A 390 9.52 1.51 3.99
C PRO A 390 10.17 0.13 4.14
N MET A 391 9.62 -0.77 4.97
CA MET A 391 10.08 -2.16 5.07
C MET A 391 9.71 -2.97 3.82
N ILE A 392 8.56 -2.68 3.20
CA ILE A 392 8.15 -3.29 1.94
C ILE A 392 9.03 -2.75 0.81
N ASP A 393 9.24 -1.43 0.77
CA ASP A 393 10.06 -0.77 -0.24
C ASP A 393 11.53 -1.25 -0.18
N ALA A 394 12.08 -1.45 1.02
CA ALA A 394 13.40 -2.05 1.23
C ALA A 394 13.45 -3.56 0.87
N GLY A 395 12.30 -4.17 0.60
CA GLY A 395 12.20 -5.58 0.23
C GLY A 395 12.43 -6.54 1.40
N TYR A 396 12.05 -6.14 2.62
CA TYR A 396 12.25 -6.95 3.82
C TYR A 396 11.05 -7.87 4.13
N ILE A 397 9.91 -7.71 3.46
CA ILE A 397 8.69 -8.48 3.74
C ILE A 397 8.51 -9.61 2.73
N TYR A 398 8.30 -10.82 3.24
CA TYR A 398 8.14 -12.05 2.47
C TYR A 398 6.95 -12.85 2.95
N VAL A 399 6.37 -13.67 2.07
CA VAL A 399 5.35 -14.67 2.39
C VAL A 399 5.91 -16.05 2.09
N ALA A 400 5.86 -16.95 3.07
CA ALA A 400 6.26 -18.34 2.87
C ALA A 400 5.28 -19.09 1.96
N GLN A 401 5.79 -20.04 1.17
CA GLN A 401 4.99 -20.96 0.38
C GLN A 401 5.24 -22.39 0.88
N PRO A 402 4.49 -22.86 1.89
CA PRO A 402 4.56 -24.26 2.29
C PRO A 402 3.98 -25.18 1.19
N PRO A 403 4.40 -26.46 1.13
CA PRO A 403 3.88 -27.40 0.15
C PRO A 403 2.41 -27.72 0.42
N LEU A 404 1.62 -27.87 -0.65
CA LEU A 404 0.21 -28.26 -0.57
C LEU A 404 0.04 -29.77 -0.37
N TYR A 405 0.94 -30.55 -0.99
CA TYR A 405 0.85 -32.00 -0.97
C TYR A 405 2.21 -32.66 -0.73
N GLN A 406 2.14 -33.90 -0.23
CA GLN A 406 3.24 -34.85 -0.28
C GLN A 406 2.76 -36.13 -0.97
N ILE A 407 3.43 -36.49 -2.06
CA ILE A 407 3.19 -37.74 -2.77
C ILE A 407 4.26 -38.76 -2.41
N LYS A 408 3.83 -39.90 -1.86
CA LYS A 408 4.70 -41.00 -1.43
C LYS A 408 4.42 -42.23 -2.27
N ALA A 409 5.47 -42.80 -2.88
CA ALA A 409 5.38 -44.12 -3.48
C ALA A 409 5.16 -45.17 -2.37
N LYS A 410 4.26 -46.13 -2.61
CA LYS A 410 3.91 -47.16 -1.63
C LYS A 410 5.16 -47.98 -1.26
N GLY A 411 5.48 -48.04 0.04
CA GLY A 411 6.66 -48.73 0.57
C GLY A 411 7.94 -47.88 0.66
N LYS A 412 7.94 -46.62 0.19
CA LYS A 412 9.06 -45.70 0.42
C LYS A 412 8.83 -44.85 1.68
N LYS A 413 9.91 -44.59 2.42
CA LYS A 413 9.89 -43.75 3.63
C LYS A 413 9.77 -42.25 3.33
N HIS A 414 10.31 -41.80 2.20
CA HIS A 414 10.30 -40.39 1.81
C HIS A 414 9.38 -40.15 0.61
N GLY A 415 8.61 -39.07 0.67
CA GLY A 415 7.75 -38.59 -0.42
C GLY A 415 8.30 -37.29 -1.02
N LYS A 416 7.81 -36.96 -2.21
CA LYS A 416 8.08 -35.68 -2.87
C LYS A 416 7.05 -34.64 -2.43
N TYR A 417 7.51 -33.44 -2.11
CA TYR A 417 6.64 -32.30 -1.81
C TYR A 417 6.24 -31.59 -3.08
N ILE A 418 4.99 -31.16 -3.13
CA ILE A 418 4.33 -30.58 -4.30
C ILE A 418 3.64 -29.29 -3.87
N TYR A 419 3.82 -28.22 -4.66
CA TYR A 419 3.39 -26.87 -4.31
C TYR A 419 2.19 -26.41 -5.14
N THR A 420 1.89 -27.08 -6.25
CA THR A 420 0.73 -26.76 -7.11
C THR A 420 -0.08 -27.99 -7.50
N ASP A 421 -1.35 -27.79 -7.86
CA ASP A 421 -2.22 -28.86 -8.35
C ASP A 421 -1.74 -29.41 -9.70
N GLU A 422 -1.19 -28.54 -10.56
CA GLU A 422 -0.60 -28.95 -11.84
C GLU A 422 0.60 -29.87 -11.65
N GLU A 423 1.50 -29.54 -10.72
CA GLU A 423 2.62 -30.41 -10.35
C GLU A 423 2.13 -31.76 -9.80
N LEU A 424 1.07 -31.76 -8.99
CA LEU A 424 0.48 -33.00 -8.47
C LEU A 424 -0.04 -33.87 -9.60
N ALA A 425 -0.75 -33.28 -10.57
CA ALA A 425 -1.28 -34.00 -11.72
C ALA A 425 -0.17 -34.59 -12.61
N VAL A 426 0.94 -33.86 -12.78
CA VAL A 426 2.11 -34.33 -13.55
C VAL A 426 2.83 -35.46 -12.79
N GLU A 427 3.05 -35.30 -11.49
CA GLU A 427 3.75 -36.31 -10.69
C GLU A 427 2.92 -37.58 -10.52
N ALA A 428 1.61 -37.46 -10.34
CA ALA A 428 0.69 -38.60 -10.24
C ALA A 428 0.70 -39.46 -11.51
N LYS A 429 0.87 -38.86 -12.70
CA LYS A 429 0.97 -39.58 -13.99
C LYS A 429 2.22 -40.45 -14.12
N GLN A 430 3.25 -40.24 -13.29
CA GLN A 430 4.44 -41.09 -13.28
C GLN A 430 4.18 -42.45 -12.63
N PHE A 431 3.06 -42.60 -11.91
CA PHE A 431 2.62 -43.86 -11.35
C PHE A 431 1.62 -44.53 -12.29
N GLU A 432 1.82 -45.82 -12.57
CA GLU A 432 0.96 -46.60 -13.46
C GLU A 432 -0.51 -46.68 -12.97
N ASP A 433 -0.72 -46.61 -11.65
CA ASP A 433 -2.05 -46.63 -11.02
C ASP A 433 -2.04 -45.91 -9.65
N SER A 434 -3.18 -45.33 -9.30
CA SER A 434 -3.54 -44.72 -8.01
C SER A 434 -3.25 -45.59 -6.78
N SER A 435 -3.26 -46.93 -6.92
CA SER A 435 -2.97 -47.86 -5.84
C SER A 435 -1.48 -47.93 -5.42
N LYS A 436 -0.59 -47.31 -6.21
CA LYS A 436 0.88 -47.35 -6.05
C LYS A 436 1.46 -46.16 -5.29
N TYR A 437 0.65 -45.15 -4.98
CA TYR A 437 1.08 -43.97 -4.23
C TYR A 437 0.04 -43.53 -3.21
N THR A 438 0.46 -42.70 -2.26
CA THR A 438 -0.41 -42.03 -1.30
C THR A 438 -0.14 -40.53 -1.37
N VAL A 439 -1.22 -39.74 -1.42
CA VAL A 439 -1.14 -38.28 -1.37
C VAL A 439 -1.60 -37.81 0.00
N GLN A 440 -0.76 -37.08 0.70
CA GLN A 440 -1.11 -36.36 1.91
C GLN A 440 -1.27 -34.88 1.55
N ARG A 441 -2.41 -34.29 1.84
CA ARG A 441 -2.64 -32.84 1.71
C ARG A 441 -2.34 -32.19 3.06
N TYR A 442 -1.54 -31.14 3.07
CA TYR A 442 -1.31 -30.33 4.26
C TYR A 442 -2.32 -29.20 4.29
N LYS A 443 -3.06 -29.07 5.39
CA LYS A 443 -4.00 -27.94 5.58
C LYS A 443 -3.42 -26.86 6.47
N GLY A 444 -2.69 -27.27 7.52
CA GLY A 444 -2.03 -26.36 8.44
C GLY A 444 -0.57 -26.72 8.67
N LEU A 445 0.24 -25.71 9.00
CA LEU A 445 1.67 -25.84 9.30
C LEU A 445 1.93 -26.72 10.52
N GLY A 446 0.95 -26.80 11.44
CA GLY A 446 1.01 -27.68 12.62
C GLY A 446 0.92 -29.17 12.32
N GLU A 447 0.50 -29.57 11.11
CA GLU A 447 0.44 -30.97 10.67
C GLU A 447 1.81 -31.50 10.21
N MET A 448 2.77 -30.60 9.98
CA MET A 448 4.13 -30.93 9.60
C MET A 448 4.98 -31.14 10.84
N ASP A 449 5.77 -32.22 10.85
CA ASP A 449 6.82 -32.37 11.85
C ASP A 449 7.94 -31.31 11.64
N PRO A 450 8.78 -31.02 12.66
CA PRO A 450 9.81 -29.99 12.53
C PRO A 450 10.82 -30.22 11.40
N GLU A 451 11.16 -31.47 11.06
CA GLU A 451 12.11 -31.77 9.98
C GLU A 451 11.49 -31.50 8.60
N GLN A 452 10.21 -31.82 8.43
CA GLN A 452 9.43 -31.50 7.24
C GLN A 452 9.31 -29.98 7.08
N LEU A 453 8.97 -29.26 8.15
CA LEU A 453 8.84 -27.80 8.12
C LEU A 453 10.17 -27.12 7.76
N TRP A 454 11.29 -27.60 8.33
CA TRP A 454 12.62 -27.12 7.99
C TRP A 454 12.93 -27.31 6.50
N SER A 455 12.90 -28.56 6.02
CA SER A 455 13.35 -28.92 4.67
C SER A 455 12.50 -28.33 3.55
N THR A 456 11.24 -27.97 3.82
CA THR A 456 10.31 -27.48 2.80
C THR A 456 10.11 -25.97 2.80
N THR A 457 10.13 -25.33 3.97
CA THR A 457 9.60 -23.96 4.13
C THR A 457 10.57 -23.03 4.85
N MET A 458 11.41 -23.52 5.76
CA MET A 458 12.32 -22.66 6.55
C MET A 458 13.76 -22.66 6.06
N GLU A 459 14.25 -23.76 5.48
CA GLU A 459 15.63 -23.91 5.04
C GLU A 459 15.95 -22.97 3.85
N PRO A 460 16.92 -22.06 3.99
CA PRO A 460 17.24 -21.08 2.93
C PRO A 460 17.58 -21.67 1.56
N LYS A 461 18.05 -22.93 1.51
CA LYS A 461 18.45 -23.60 0.26
C LYS A 461 17.27 -24.11 -0.57
N ASN A 462 16.18 -24.52 0.10
CA ASN A 462 15.10 -25.29 -0.53
C ASN A 462 13.75 -24.58 -0.51
N ARG A 463 13.58 -23.57 0.35
CA ARG A 463 12.30 -22.88 0.51
C ARG A 463 11.97 -21.96 -0.66
N ILE A 464 10.69 -21.70 -0.82
CA ILE A 464 10.14 -20.71 -1.75
C ILE A 464 9.52 -19.58 -0.93
N LEU A 465 9.98 -18.35 -1.16
CA LEU A 465 9.44 -17.14 -0.55
C LEU A 465 8.95 -16.20 -1.64
N LEU A 466 7.73 -15.68 -1.47
CA LEU A 466 7.22 -14.60 -2.29
C LEU A 466 7.66 -13.28 -1.65
N LYS A 467 8.48 -12.51 -2.37
CA LYS A 467 8.85 -11.15 -1.94
C LYS A 467 7.67 -10.21 -2.18
N VAL A 468 7.27 -9.47 -1.17
CA VAL A 468 6.19 -8.47 -1.30
C VAL A 468 6.78 -7.20 -1.92
N THR A 469 6.20 -6.73 -3.02
CA THR A 469 6.53 -5.47 -3.68
C THR A 469 5.27 -4.63 -3.85
N ILE A 470 5.46 -3.33 -4.04
CA ILE A 470 4.39 -2.38 -4.38
C ILE A 470 4.72 -1.91 -5.79
N ASP A 471 4.08 -2.53 -6.79
CA ASP A 471 4.32 -2.19 -8.19
C ASP A 471 3.54 -0.92 -8.59
N ASP A 472 2.34 -0.77 -8.03
CA ASP A 472 1.48 0.40 -8.18
C ASP A 472 0.91 0.77 -6.81
N ALA A 473 1.47 1.80 -6.19
CA ALA A 473 1.01 2.27 -4.89
C ALA A 473 -0.42 2.82 -4.90
N MET A 474 -0.91 3.31 -6.04
CA MET A 474 -2.28 3.81 -6.14
C MET A 474 -3.27 2.64 -6.15
N ALA A 475 -2.99 1.62 -6.97
CA ALA A 475 -3.75 0.39 -6.98
C ALA A 475 -3.70 -0.31 -5.61
N ALA A 476 -2.53 -0.33 -4.97
CA ALA A 476 -2.37 -0.89 -3.63
C ALA A 476 -3.17 -0.13 -2.57
N ASP A 477 -3.11 1.21 -2.55
CA ASP A 477 -3.90 2.03 -1.63
C ASP A 477 -5.41 1.82 -1.81
N ARG A 478 -5.86 1.77 -3.07
CA ARG A 478 -7.25 1.50 -3.43
C ARG A 478 -7.68 0.11 -2.97
N ALA A 479 -6.89 -0.93 -3.25
CA ALA A 479 -7.17 -2.29 -2.85
C ALA A 479 -7.25 -2.43 -1.31
N VAL A 480 -6.32 -1.81 -0.57
CA VAL A 480 -6.35 -1.80 0.90
C VAL A 480 -7.59 -1.07 1.41
N ALA A 481 -7.92 0.09 0.86
CA ALA A 481 -9.10 0.86 1.27
C ALA A 481 -10.41 0.10 1.01
N ASP A 482 -10.57 -0.48 -0.17
CA ASP A 482 -11.81 -1.14 -0.59
C ASP A 482 -11.99 -2.51 0.10
N LEU A 483 -10.91 -3.31 0.23
CA LEU A 483 -10.97 -4.64 0.83
C LEU A 483 -10.91 -4.62 2.35
N MET A 484 -10.17 -3.68 2.95
CA MET A 484 -9.92 -3.67 4.40
C MET A 484 -10.63 -2.53 5.13
N GLY A 485 -11.18 -1.54 4.41
CA GLY A 485 -11.91 -0.42 4.99
C GLY A 485 -13.29 -0.78 5.55
N ASN A 486 -14.10 0.26 5.80
CA ASN A 486 -15.45 0.11 6.34
C ASN A 486 -16.54 -0.10 5.27
N GLN A 487 -16.15 -0.05 3.99
CA GLN A 487 -17.05 -0.08 2.83
C GLN A 487 -17.40 -1.54 2.47
N VAL A 488 -18.66 -1.91 2.67
CA VAL A 488 -19.15 -3.29 2.45
C VAL A 488 -19.49 -3.53 0.99
N GLU A 489 -20.12 -2.56 0.31
CA GLU A 489 -20.57 -2.73 -1.07
C GLU A 489 -19.41 -2.84 -2.06
N LYS A 490 -18.39 -1.98 -2.00
CA LYS A 490 -17.19 -2.14 -2.87
C LYS A 490 -16.51 -3.48 -2.72
N ARG A 491 -16.40 -3.98 -1.49
CA ARG A 491 -15.84 -5.30 -1.23
C ARG A 491 -16.71 -6.39 -1.85
N LYS A 492 -18.03 -6.26 -1.75
CA LYS A 492 -18.98 -7.19 -2.36
C LYS A 492 -18.90 -7.15 -3.88
N ASP A 493 -18.82 -5.98 -4.50
CA ASP A 493 -18.64 -5.81 -5.94
C ASP A 493 -17.31 -6.41 -6.40
N PHE A 494 -16.23 -6.18 -5.65
CA PHE A 494 -14.93 -6.79 -5.91
C PHE A 494 -15.03 -8.33 -5.85
N ILE A 495 -15.66 -8.88 -4.80
CA ILE A 495 -15.86 -10.32 -4.66
C ILE A 495 -16.71 -10.87 -5.81
N GLN A 496 -17.80 -10.20 -6.19
CA GLN A 496 -18.68 -10.65 -7.27
C GLN A 496 -17.98 -10.64 -8.64
N THR A 497 -17.16 -9.62 -8.88
CA THR A 497 -16.41 -9.47 -10.15
C THR A 497 -15.32 -10.55 -10.26
N HIS A 498 -14.62 -10.85 -9.17
CA HIS A 498 -13.49 -11.78 -9.15
C HIS A 498 -13.83 -13.18 -8.63
N ALA A 499 -15.09 -13.48 -8.30
CA ALA A 499 -15.51 -14.77 -7.73
C ALA A 499 -15.15 -15.96 -8.62
N LYS A 500 -15.11 -15.75 -9.95
CA LYS A 500 -14.77 -16.79 -10.94
C LYS A 500 -13.26 -17.06 -11.03
N ASP A 501 -12.43 -16.14 -10.53
CA ASP A 501 -10.97 -16.27 -10.54
C ASP A 501 -10.44 -17.05 -9.34
N VAL A 502 -11.31 -17.32 -8.35
CA VAL A 502 -10.98 -18.03 -7.12
C VAL A 502 -10.92 -19.53 -7.39
N ARG A 503 -9.70 -20.09 -7.50
CA ARG A 503 -9.46 -21.53 -7.59
C ARG A 503 -9.74 -22.30 -6.28
N PHE A 504 -9.79 -21.61 -5.15
CA PHE A 504 -9.97 -22.21 -3.82
C PHE A 504 -11.17 -21.58 -3.09
N LEU A 505 -12.35 -22.14 -3.31
CA LEU A 505 -13.44 -22.07 -2.34
C LEU A 505 -13.43 -23.41 -1.59
N ASP A 506 -13.07 -23.39 -0.32
CA ASP A 506 -13.54 -24.44 0.60
C ASP A 506 -15.05 -24.25 0.71
N ILE A 507 -15.81 -25.07 -0.03
CA ILE A 507 -17.26 -25.24 0.15
C ILE A 507 -17.49 -26.33 1.19
#